data_AF-A0A7X7P1A1-F1
#
_entry.id   AF-A0A7X7P1A1-F1
#
_cell.length_a   1.000
_cell.length_b   1.000
_cell.length_c   1.000
_cell.angle_alpha   90.00
_cell.angle_beta   90.00
_cell.angle_gamma   90.00
#
_symmetry.space_group_name_H-M   'P 1'
#
loop_
_entity.id
_entity.type
_entity.pdbx_description
1 polymer ?
#
loop_
_entity_poly.entity_id
_entity_poly.type
_entity_poly.pdbx_seq_one_letter_code
_entity_poly.pdbx_strand_id
1 'polypeptide(L)'
;MKTQGVFVQAPAGACFEGMPVIDVSSAPAAAVMGVVEGFTEYLPVSSTGHLILTQKWLGFVFHESFEVVIQTGAVLAVLVEYWRRFLRLVDFRARTGFAGWNGWLWLILTTLPAVVFGGLFHSAIKERLFNPCTIAVALGTGGML
;
A
#
# COMPACT_ATOMS: atom_id res chain seq x y z
N MET A 1 22.38 -24.87 -16.83
CA MET A 1 21.40 -25.58 -15.99
C MET A 1 20.25 -24.62 -15.70
N LYS A 2 19.06 -24.95 -16.20
CA LYS A 2 17.72 -24.33 -16.01
C LYS A 2 17.65 -22.94 -15.37
N THR A 3 17.57 -21.90 -16.21
CA THR A 3 16.83 -20.66 -15.94
C THR A 3 15.34 -20.98 -16.01
N GLN A 4 14.74 -21.42 -14.90
CA GLN A 4 13.29 -21.48 -14.82
C GLN A 4 12.75 -20.07 -14.68
N GLY A 5 12.05 -19.61 -15.72
CA GLY A 5 11.25 -18.40 -15.68
C GLY A 5 10.24 -18.51 -14.55
N VAL A 6 10.43 -17.66 -13.54
CA VAL A 6 9.44 -17.42 -12.50
C VAL A 6 8.40 -16.49 -13.12
N PHE A 7 7.39 -17.08 -13.77
CA PHE A 7 6.18 -16.35 -14.14
C PHE A 7 5.44 -16.02 -12.85
N VAL A 8 5.51 -14.75 -12.45
CA VAL A 8 4.65 -14.19 -11.41
C VAL A 8 3.26 -14.02 -12.02
N GLN A 9 2.25 -14.52 -11.31
CA GLN A 9 0.85 -14.34 -11.65
C GLN A 9 0.45 -12.87 -11.45
N ALA A 10 0.74 -12.02 -12.43
CA ALA A 10 0.26 -10.64 -12.45
C ALA A 10 -1.28 -10.64 -12.47
N PRO A 11 -1.96 -9.93 -11.58
CA PRO A 11 -3.40 -9.75 -11.70
C PRO A 11 -3.71 -8.87 -12.93
N ALA A 12 -4.62 -9.36 -13.76
CA ALA A 12 -5.18 -8.75 -14.98
C ALA A 12 -4.27 -8.72 -16.23
N GLY A 13 -4.27 -9.85 -16.96
CA GLY A 13 -4.54 -9.91 -18.40
C GLY A 13 -3.64 -9.12 -19.37
N ALA A 14 -2.75 -9.85 -20.06
CA ALA A 14 -2.24 -9.56 -21.41
C ALA A 14 -1.25 -8.39 -21.63
N CYS A 15 -0.98 -7.49 -20.66
CA CYS A 15 -0.07 -6.35 -20.88
C CYS A 15 1.40 -6.58 -20.47
N PHE A 16 1.71 -7.63 -19.72
CA PHE A 16 3.03 -7.87 -19.12
C PHE A 16 3.76 -9.10 -19.68
N GLU A 17 3.18 -9.72 -20.71
CA GLU A 17 3.69 -10.96 -21.28
C GLU A 17 4.98 -10.69 -22.07
N GLY A 18 6.10 -11.25 -21.60
CA GLY A 18 7.40 -11.16 -22.27
C GLY A 18 8.33 -10.04 -21.79
N MET A 19 7.95 -9.25 -20.76
CA MET A 19 8.88 -8.29 -20.18
C MET A 19 9.91 -8.97 -19.26
N PRO A 20 11.19 -8.56 -19.32
CA PRO A 20 12.21 -9.09 -18.42
C PRO A 20 11.90 -8.74 -16.96
N VAL A 21 11.87 -9.76 -16.11
CA VAL A 21 11.84 -9.58 -14.66
C VAL A 21 13.25 -9.21 -14.22
N ILE A 22 13.43 -8.01 -13.68
CA ILE A 22 14.74 -7.63 -13.13
C ILE A 22 14.77 -7.96 -11.65
N ASP A 23 15.91 -8.51 -11.23
CA ASP A 23 16.30 -8.58 -9.84
C ASP A 23 16.59 -7.17 -9.27
N VAL A 24 16.59 -7.03 -7.95
CA VAL A 24 16.82 -5.75 -7.22
C VAL A 24 18.19 -5.09 -7.50
N SER A 25 19.02 -5.71 -8.35
CA SER A 25 20.32 -5.20 -8.80
C SER A 25 20.23 -3.97 -9.70
N SER A 26 19.06 -3.63 -10.25
CA SER A 26 18.82 -2.36 -10.96
C SER A 26 18.52 -1.21 -9.99
N ALA A 27 19.55 -0.80 -9.24
CA ALA A 27 19.47 0.28 -8.23
C ALA A 27 18.68 1.54 -8.66
N PRO A 28 18.81 2.08 -9.90
CA PRO A 28 18.04 3.26 -10.30
C PRO A 28 16.54 2.98 -10.50
N ALA A 29 16.15 1.82 -11.04
CA ALA A 29 14.74 1.48 -11.23
C ALA A 29 14.05 1.19 -9.89
N ALA A 30 14.75 0.49 -8.98
CA ALA A 30 14.28 0.25 -7.62
C ALA A 30 14.09 1.56 -6.84
N ALA A 31 14.98 2.55 -7.02
CA ALA A 31 14.85 3.86 -6.41
C ALA A 31 13.61 4.63 -6.93
N VAL A 32 13.35 4.61 -8.25
CA VAL A 32 12.16 5.23 -8.83
C VAL A 32 10.88 4.60 -8.26
N MET A 33 10.82 3.27 -8.21
CA MET A 33 9.68 2.55 -7.63
C MET A 33 9.46 2.91 -6.16
N GLY A 34 10.53 2.96 -5.36
CA GLY A 34 10.45 3.35 -3.96
C GLY A 34 9.98 4.79 -3.76
N VAL A 35 10.39 5.72 -4.63
CA VAL A 35 9.91 7.11 -4.62
C VAL A 35 8.43 7.19 -4.99
N VAL A 36 8.01 6.49 -6.05
CA VAL A 36 6.59 6.45 -6.47
C VAL A 36 5.72 5.90 -5.35
N GLU A 37 6.11 4.79 -4.74
CA GLU A 37 5.39 4.22 -3.59
C GLU A 37 5.36 5.19 -2.41
N GLY A 38 6.51 5.72 -2.02
CA GLY A 38 6.63 6.63 -0.89
C GLY A 38 5.79 7.90 -1.03
N PHE A 39 5.55 8.39 -2.24
CA PHE A 39 4.63 9.50 -2.46
C PHE A 39 3.17 9.02 -2.54
N THR A 40 2.88 8.01 -3.34
CA THR A 40 1.50 7.64 -3.68
C THR A 40 0.79 6.86 -2.59
N GLU A 41 1.49 6.27 -1.63
CA GLU A 41 0.89 5.53 -0.51
C GLU A 41 0.17 6.45 0.49
N TYR A 42 0.62 7.69 0.64
CA TYR A 42 -0.01 8.66 1.56
C TYR A 42 -1.05 9.54 0.89
N LEU A 43 -1.06 9.58 -0.44
CA LEU A 43 -2.06 10.29 -1.21
C LEU A 43 -3.19 9.32 -1.59
N PRO A 44 -4.46 9.75 -1.58
CA PRO A 44 -5.57 8.94 -2.04
C PRO A 44 -5.57 8.89 -3.58
N VAL A 45 -4.55 8.26 -4.18
CA VAL A 45 -4.33 8.20 -5.64
C VAL A 45 -4.09 6.78 -6.17
N SER A 46 -4.22 5.76 -5.32
CA SER A 46 -3.94 4.34 -5.61
C SER A 46 -2.47 4.09 -5.98
N SER A 47 -1.67 3.68 -4.99
CA SER A 47 -0.26 3.34 -5.12
C SER A 47 -0.02 2.16 -6.06
N THR A 48 -0.78 1.07 -5.92
CA THR A 48 -0.68 -0.13 -6.78
C THR A 48 -0.84 0.20 -8.27
N GLY A 49 -1.78 1.07 -8.64
CA GLY A 49 -1.97 1.47 -10.04
C GLY A 49 -0.78 2.24 -10.61
N HIS A 50 -0.18 3.14 -9.81
CA HIS A 50 0.99 3.90 -10.20
C HIS A 50 2.23 3.01 -10.32
N LEU A 51 2.39 2.01 -9.45
CA LEU A 51 3.47 1.03 -9.56
C LEU A 51 3.38 0.21 -10.85
N ILE A 52 2.19 -0.31 -11.18
CA ILE A 52 1.92 -1.06 -12.42
C ILE A 52 2.23 -0.20 -13.66
N LEU A 53 1.81 1.07 -13.66
CA LEU A 53 2.08 1.98 -14.76
C LEU A 53 3.58 2.31 -14.88
N THR A 54 4.26 2.52 -13.75
CA THR A 54 5.68 2.83 -13.69
C THR A 54 6.53 1.66 -14.19
N GLN A 55 6.18 0.43 -13.82
CA GLN A 55 6.80 -0.80 -14.33
C GLN A 55 6.66 -0.91 -15.86
N LYS A 56 5.47 -0.64 -16.39
CA LYS A 56 5.23 -0.63 -17.84
C LYS A 56 6.07 0.45 -18.55
N TRP A 57 6.21 1.64 -17.95
CA TRP A 57 7.04 2.72 -18.49
C TRP A 57 8.54 2.39 -18.47
N LEU A 58 9.00 1.71 -17.41
CA LEU A 58 10.37 1.24 -17.28
C LEU A 58 10.67 0.04 -18.21
N GLY A 59 9.65 -0.70 -18.64
CA GLY A 59 9.79 -1.89 -19.47
C GLY A 59 10.19 -3.15 -18.69
N PHE A 60 9.98 -3.15 -17.38
CA PHE A 60 10.41 -4.20 -16.47
C PHE A 60 9.36 -4.46 -15.39
N VAL A 61 9.30 -5.69 -14.91
CA VAL A 61 8.36 -6.11 -13.84
C VAL A 61 9.18 -6.48 -12.61
N PHE A 62 8.76 -5.95 -11.46
CA PHE A 62 9.31 -6.35 -10.17
C PHE A 62 8.49 -7.49 -9.57
N HIS A 63 9.11 -8.31 -8.72
CA HIS A 63 8.37 -9.31 -7.97
C HIS A 63 7.39 -8.64 -6.99
N GLU A 64 6.22 -9.24 -6.77
CA GLU A 64 5.24 -8.81 -5.76
C GLU A 64 5.89 -8.60 -4.38
N SER A 65 6.86 -9.44 -4.01
CA SER A 65 7.61 -9.30 -2.77
C SER A 65 8.38 -7.98 -2.66
N PHE A 66 8.82 -7.41 -3.78
CA PHE A 66 9.48 -6.10 -3.80
C PHE A 66 8.49 -4.98 -3.50
N GLU A 67 7.29 -5.03 -4.08
CA GLU A 67 6.21 -4.07 -3.80
C GLU A 67 5.84 -4.07 -2.32
N VAL A 68 5.72 -5.25 -1.71
CA VAL A 68 5.48 -5.39 -0.26
C VAL A 68 6.62 -4.78 0.57
N VAL A 69 7.88 -4.93 0.13
CA VAL A 69 9.04 -4.37 0.83
C VAL A 69 9.04 -2.84 0.78
N ILE A 70 8.79 -2.23 -0.38
CA ILE A 70 8.76 -0.77 -0.51
C ILE A 70 7.56 -0.16 0.24
N GLN A 71 6.40 -0.83 0.25
CA GLN A 71 5.23 -0.43 1.04
C GLN A 71 5.52 -0.51 2.55
N THR A 72 6.23 -1.55 2.99
CA THR A 72 6.68 -1.65 4.38
C THR A 72 7.64 -0.50 4.74
N GLY A 73 8.49 -0.09 3.78
CA GLY A 73 9.33 1.10 3.90
C GLY A 73 8.52 2.38 4.09
N ALA A 74 7.40 2.55 3.37
CA ALA A 74 6.47 3.65 3.59
C ALA A 74 5.89 3.60 5.01
N VAL A 75 5.33 2.46 5.44
CA VAL A 75 4.81 2.32 6.82
C VAL A 75 5.88 2.67 7.88
N LEU A 76 7.14 2.27 7.67
CA LEU A 76 8.25 2.62 8.56
C LEU A 76 8.49 4.13 8.63
N ALA A 77 8.37 4.87 7.53
CA ALA A 77 8.51 6.33 7.54
C ALA A 77 7.46 6.99 8.44
N VAL A 78 6.22 6.50 8.45
CA VAL A 78 5.15 6.96 9.35
C VAL A 78 5.47 6.64 10.81
N LEU A 79 6.03 5.46 11.09
CA LEU A 79 6.45 5.08 12.44
C LEU A 79 7.53 6.02 12.99
N VAL A 80 8.50 6.40 12.14
CA VAL A 80 9.58 7.33 12.52
C VAL A 80 9.03 8.75 12.72
N GLU A 81 8.19 9.25 11.82
CA GLU A 81 7.57 10.58 11.91
C GLU A 81 6.74 10.72 13.19
N TYR A 82 5.93 9.71 13.52
CA TYR A 82 5.06 9.73 14.69
C TYR A 82 5.63 8.99 15.91
N TRP A 83 6.94 8.70 15.96
CA TRP A 83 7.52 7.83 16.98
C TRP A 83 7.22 8.30 18.42
N ARG A 84 7.22 9.62 18.66
CA ARG A 84 6.87 10.22 19.96
C ARG A 84 5.41 9.98 20.33
N ARG A 85 4.50 9.98 19.37
CA ARG A 85 3.07 9.68 19.59
C ARG A 85 2.89 8.20 19.94
N PHE A 86 3.60 7.31 19.27
CA PHE A 86 3.62 5.89 19.61
C PHE A 86 4.17 5.64 21.02
N LEU A 87 5.25 6.31 21.43
CA LEU A 87 5.73 6.21 22.81
C LEU A 87 4.69 6.64 23.85
N ARG A 88 3.90 7.67 23.55
CA ARG A 88 2.80 8.11 24.44
C ARG A 88 1.69 7.08 24.57
N LEU A 89 1.50 6.20 23.60
CA LEU A 89 0.53 5.10 23.69
C LEU A 89 0.98 4.01 24.68
N VAL A 90 2.29 3.88 24.89
CA VAL A 90 2.87 2.92 25.85
C VAL A 90 2.91 3.52 27.28
N ASP A 91 2.82 4.85 27.40
CA ASP A 91 2.70 5.50 28.71
C ASP A 91 1.27 5.44 29.26
N PHE A 92 0.96 4.35 29.97
CA PHE A 92 -0.33 4.14 30.62
C PHE A 92 -0.58 5.00 31.87
N ARG A 93 0.41 5.79 32.32
CA ARG A 93 0.23 6.70 33.46
C ARG A 93 -0.39 8.03 33.03
N ALA A 94 -0.26 8.40 31.76
CA ALA A 94 -0.88 9.58 31.21
C ALA A 94 -2.41 9.47 31.23
N ARG A 95 -3.08 10.41 31.93
CA ARG A 95 -4.55 10.44 32.07
C ARG A 95 -5.25 11.45 31.16
N THR A 96 -4.50 12.19 30.33
CA THR A 96 -5.05 13.26 29.49
C THR A 96 -4.49 13.20 28.07
N GLY A 97 -5.36 13.41 27.07
CA GLY A 97 -4.99 13.42 25.65
C GLY A 97 -4.87 12.02 25.02
N PHE A 98 -4.38 11.95 23.79
CA PHE A 98 -4.14 10.69 23.06
C PHE A 98 -2.88 9.99 23.59
N ALA A 99 -3.01 9.29 24.71
CA ALA A 99 -1.95 8.57 25.40
C ALA A 99 -2.52 7.42 26.23
N GLY A 100 -1.69 6.40 26.53
CA GLY A 100 -2.06 5.25 27.33
C GLY A 100 -3.40 4.62 26.92
N TRP A 101 -4.24 4.32 27.91
CA TRP A 101 -5.55 3.69 27.69
C TRP A 101 -6.49 4.49 26.79
N ASN A 102 -6.50 5.83 26.92
CA ASN A 102 -7.34 6.67 26.08
C ASN A 102 -6.92 6.57 24.60
N GLY A 103 -5.61 6.57 24.32
CA GLY A 103 -5.09 6.39 22.96
C GLY A 103 -5.48 5.03 22.36
N TRP A 104 -5.37 3.95 23.14
CA TRP A 104 -5.80 2.61 22.70
C TRP A 104 -7.31 2.53 22.43
N LEU A 105 -8.14 3.13 23.29
CA LEU A 105 -9.59 3.18 23.07
C LEU A 105 -9.93 3.91 21.77
N TRP A 106 -9.31 5.06 21.51
CA TRP A 106 -9.51 5.77 20.25
C TRP A 106 -9.05 4.96 19.04
N LEU A 107 -7.87 4.34 19.10
CA LEU A 107 -7.36 3.49 18.02
C LEU A 107 -8.28 2.32 17.71
N ILE A 108 -8.77 1.63 18.74
CA ILE A 108 -9.71 0.52 18.57
C ILE A 108 -11.01 1.05 17.99
N LEU A 109 -11.55 2.14 18.53
CA LEU A 109 -12.82 2.71 18.07
C LEU A 109 -12.76 3.15 16.60
N THR A 110 -11.64 3.72 16.14
CA THR A 110 -11.48 4.13 14.74
C THR A 110 -11.17 2.97 13.79
N THR A 111 -10.46 1.94 14.26
CA THR A 111 -10.00 0.81 13.42
C THR A 111 -11.03 -0.32 13.34
N LEU A 112 -11.79 -0.54 14.41
CA LEU A 112 -12.73 -1.65 14.53
C LEU A 112 -13.82 -1.65 13.45
N PRO A 113 -14.47 -0.51 13.12
CA PRO A 113 -15.42 -0.48 12.01
C PRO A 113 -14.78 -0.91 10.69
N ALA A 114 -13.59 -0.40 10.37
CA ALA A 114 -12.88 -0.74 9.13
C ALA A 114 -12.54 -2.25 9.07
N VAL A 115 -12.09 -2.85 10.17
CA VAL A 115 -11.80 -4.29 10.25
C VAL A 115 -13.06 -5.13 10.14
N VAL A 116 -14.14 -4.74 10.82
CA VAL A 116 -15.42 -5.47 10.79
C VAL A 116 -16.03 -5.43 9.39
N PHE A 117 -16.14 -4.25 8.77
CA PHE A 117 -16.67 -4.12 7.42
C PHE A 117 -15.75 -4.76 6.39
N GLY A 118 -14.43 -4.60 6.52
CA GLY A 118 -13.43 -5.22 5.64
C GLY A 118 -13.48 -6.75 5.71
N GLY A 119 -13.69 -7.33 6.89
CA GLY A 119 -13.82 -8.77 7.08
C GLY A 119 -15.16 -9.33 6.59
N LEU A 120 -16.27 -8.67 6.92
CA LEU A 120 -17.62 -9.15 6.56
C LEU A 120 -17.92 -9.01 5.06
N PHE A 121 -17.42 -7.95 4.42
CA PHE A 121 -17.73 -7.62 3.03
C PHE A 121 -16.54 -7.82 2.08
N HIS A 122 -15.48 -8.52 2.50
CA HIS A 122 -14.26 -8.71 1.70
C HIS A 122 -14.55 -9.10 0.24
N SER A 123 -15.41 -10.09 0.04
CA SER A 123 -15.77 -10.61 -1.29
C SER A 123 -16.60 -9.60 -2.09
N ALA A 124 -17.59 -8.95 -1.47
CA ALA A 124 -18.44 -7.96 -2.12
C ALA A 124 -17.67 -6.69 -2.52
N ILE A 125 -16.71 -6.26 -1.67
CA ILE A 125 -15.82 -5.13 -1.95
C ILE A 125 -14.92 -5.47 -3.15
N LYS A 126 -14.28 -6.65 -3.16
CA LYS A 126 -13.45 -7.08 -4.30
C LYS A 126 -14.22 -7.13 -5.61
N GLU A 127 -15.46 -7.61 -5.59
CA GLU A 127 -16.26 -7.76 -6.81
C GLU A 127 -16.87 -6.43 -7.31
N ARG A 128 -17.28 -5.53 -6.41
CA ARG A 128 -18.05 -4.32 -6.77
C ARG A 128 -17.23 -3.02 -6.75
N LEU A 129 -16.21 -2.91 -5.89
CA LEU A 129 -15.42 -1.68 -5.72
C LEU A 129 -14.16 -1.65 -6.58
N PHE A 130 -13.57 -2.80 -6.92
CA PHE A 130 -12.36 -2.85 -7.76
C PHE A 130 -12.68 -2.85 -9.28
N ASN A 131 -13.65 -2.02 -9.69
CA ASN A 131 -13.87 -1.69 -11.11
C ASN A 131 -13.25 -0.30 -11.38
N PRO A 132 -12.52 -0.09 -12.50
CA PRO A 132 -11.93 1.20 -12.86
C PRO A 132 -12.89 2.39 -12.74
N CYS A 133 -14.16 2.20 -13.09
CA CYS A 133 -15.17 3.25 -13.01
C CYS A 133 -15.53 3.62 -11.56
N THR A 134 -15.68 2.63 -10.67
CA THR A 134 -15.94 2.85 -9.24
C THR A 134 -14.75 3.51 -8.56
N ILE A 135 -13.52 3.11 -8.89
CA ILE A 135 -12.29 3.72 -8.37
C ILE A 135 -12.22 5.20 -8.80
N ALA A 136 -12.47 5.49 -10.07
CA ALA A 136 -12.46 6.87 -10.58
C ALA A 136 -13.52 7.75 -9.90
N VAL A 137 -14.74 7.24 -9.70
CA VAL A 137 -15.79 7.97 -8.98
C VAL A 137 -15.40 8.17 -7.50
N ALA A 138 -14.89 7.12 -6.83
CA ALA A 138 -14.48 7.20 -5.44
C ALA A 138 -13.33 8.21 -5.22
N LEU A 139 -12.36 8.26 -6.13
CA LEU A 139 -11.29 9.26 -6.12
C LEU A 139 -11.83 10.67 -6.37
N GLY A 140 -12.75 10.83 -7.33
CA GLY A 140 -13.38 12.12 -7.63
C GLY A 140 -14.21 12.65 -6.47
N THR A 141 -15.09 11.82 -5.90
CA THR A 141 -15.93 12.22 -4.76
C THR A 141 -15.10 12.35 -3.49
N GLY A 142 -14.10 11.49 -3.29
CA GLY A 142 -13.20 11.55 -2.14
C GLY A 142 -12.33 12.80 -2.15
N GLY A 143 -11.92 13.30 -3.31
CA GLY A 143 -11.20 14.57 -3.44
C GLY A 143 -12.08 15.83 -3.25
N MET A 144 -13.41 15.68 -3.25
CA MET A 144 -14.36 16.77 -3.00
C MET A 144 -14.77 16.91 -1.53
N LEU A 145 -14.55 15.87 -0.71
CA LEU A 145 -14.78 15.84 0.73
C LEU A 145 -13.57 16.36 1.51
#